data_AF-A0AA37UVB5-F1
#
_entry.id   AF-A0AA37UVB5-F1
#
_cell.length_a   1.000
_cell.length_b   1.000
_cell.length_c   1.000
_cell.angle_alpha   90.00
_cell.angle_beta   90.00
_cell.angle_gamma   90.00
#
_symmetry.space_group_name_H-M   'P 1'
#
loop_
_entity.id
_entity.type
_entity.pdbx_description
1 polymer ?
#
loop_
_entity_poly.entity_id
_entity_poly.type
_entity_poly.pdbx_seq_one_letter_code
_entity_poly.pdbx_strand_id
1 'polypeptide(L)'
;MSDHDDIDAPATTSIDLVDGAKLLLIDGHSMAYRAFFALPVENFATTDGQPTNAVYGFTSMLINLVRDEKPTHVFVAWDRSGPTFRTEQYPEYKGTRSASPDEFRGQVALIQEVLGALTVPHLGIEGIEADDVLATIATRAQERGAEVLICSGDRDTFQLVTDRVTVLYPRKGVSDLARMTPEAVEEKYGVPPERYPDLAALVGETSDNLPGVPGVGPKTAAKWITAYDGLQNVVASADQIKGKAGRTSAPTSPRWSPTVRSTDCCATSTSPSRSRTSRGRPSTARRSTRSSTRCSSGCCATGCCRCSPRTTPRPSRWRASR
;
A
#
# COMPACT_ATOMS: atom_id res chain seq x y z
N MET A 1 24.10 6.98 46.70
CA MET A 1 24.50 5.99 45.70
C MET A 1 23.20 5.44 45.16
N SER A 2 22.71 6.10 44.12
CA SER A 2 21.41 5.83 43.53
C SER A 2 21.72 5.48 42.08
N ASP A 3 21.94 4.19 41.84
CA ASP A 3 22.18 3.67 40.51
C ASP A 3 20.84 3.78 39.76
N HIS A 4 20.75 4.77 38.86
CA HIS A 4 19.76 4.79 37.81
C HIS A 4 20.28 3.89 36.70
N ASP A 5 19.74 2.69 36.63
CA ASP A 5 19.84 1.84 35.45
C ASP A 5 19.07 2.54 34.31
N ASP A 6 19.80 3.26 33.47
CA ASP A 6 19.36 3.67 32.16
C ASP A 6 19.16 2.41 31.30
N ILE A 7 17.92 1.93 31.24
CA ILE A 7 17.49 0.92 30.27
C ILE A 7 17.55 1.59 28.90
N ASP A 8 18.66 1.35 28.20
CA ASP A 8 18.87 1.78 26.82
C ASP A 8 17.71 1.26 25.95
N ALA A 9 17.00 2.18 25.30
CA ALA A 9 15.97 1.83 24.32
C ALA A 9 16.61 0.93 23.24
N PRO A 10 15.94 -0.16 22.81
CA PRO A 10 16.54 -1.06 21.84
C PRO A 10 16.90 -0.28 20.57
N ALA A 11 18.18 -0.34 20.20
CA ALA A 11 18.68 0.28 18.98
C ALA A 11 17.78 -0.13 17.82
N THR A 12 17.18 0.87 17.16
CA THR A 12 16.38 0.67 15.96
C THR A 12 17.34 0.18 14.88
N THR A 13 17.47 -1.13 14.72
CA THR A 13 18.27 -1.74 13.65
C THR A 13 17.63 -1.34 12.33
N SER A 14 18.17 -0.30 11.70
CA SER A 14 17.84 0.05 10.33
C SER A 14 18.30 -1.11 9.45
N ILE A 15 17.34 -1.85 8.89
CA ILE A 15 17.65 -2.78 7.80
C ILE A 15 17.99 -1.92 6.60
N ASP A 16 19.29 -1.68 6.41
CA ASP A 16 19.80 -1.07 5.19
C ASP A 16 19.64 -2.11 4.09
N LEU A 17 18.60 -1.94 3.28
CA LEU A 17 18.41 -2.72 2.07
C LEU A 17 19.63 -2.49 1.18
N VAL A 18 20.43 -3.52 1.02
CA VAL A 18 21.59 -3.53 0.11
C VAL A 18 21.13 -3.44 -1.34
N ASP A 19 21.97 -2.84 -2.18
CA ASP A 19 21.74 -2.76 -3.62
C ASP A 19 21.56 -4.17 -4.21
N GLY A 20 20.48 -4.39 -4.95
CA GLY A 20 20.08 -5.73 -5.42
C GLY A 20 19.26 -6.58 -4.43
N ALA A 21 18.77 -6.01 -3.32
CA ALA A 21 17.84 -6.69 -2.42
C ALA A 21 16.53 -7.07 -3.16
N LYS A 22 16.10 -8.31 -2.94
CA LYS A 22 14.79 -8.82 -3.35
C LYS A 22 13.93 -9.10 -2.13
N LEU A 23 12.84 -8.37 -1.98
CA LEU A 23 11.95 -8.40 -0.83
C LEU A 23 10.63 -9.10 -1.20
N LEU A 24 10.30 -10.17 -0.48
CA LEU A 24 9.01 -10.85 -0.58
C LEU A 24 8.10 -10.37 0.56
N LEU A 25 7.02 -9.69 0.21
CA LEU A 25 5.98 -9.24 1.12
C LEU A 25 4.75 -10.15 0.97
N ILE A 26 4.22 -10.63 2.08
CA ILE A 26 3.09 -11.58 2.08
C ILE A 26 1.93 -10.99 2.85
N ASP A 27 0.76 -10.99 2.23
CA ASP A 27 -0.51 -10.74 2.89
C ASP A 27 -0.94 -11.98 3.69
N GLY A 28 -0.76 -11.92 5.01
CA GLY A 28 -0.93 -13.04 5.92
C GLY A 28 -2.36 -13.58 5.94
N HIS A 29 -3.37 -12.71 6.06
CA HIS A 29 -4.76 -13.15 6.09
C HIS A 29 -5.20 -13.68 4.73
N SER A 30 -4.87 -12.98 3.64
CA SER A 30 -5.24 -13.43 2.29
C SER A 30 -4.68 -14.81 2.00
N MET A 31 -3.42 -15.08 2.35
CA MET A 31 -2.82 -16.40 2.17
C MET A 31 -3.36 -17.44 3.14
N ALA A 32 -3.60 -17.10 4.41
CA ALA A 32 -4.15 -18.04 5.39
C ALA A 32 -5.56 -18.50 5.02
N TYR A 33 -6.44 -17.60 4.57
CA TYR A 33 -7.78 -17.97 4.07
C TYR A 33 -7.71 -18.86 2.84
N ARG A 34 -6.79 -18.57 1.91
CA ARG A 34 -6.60 -19.41 0.73
C ARG A 34 -6.10 -20.81 1.09
N ALA A 35 -5.17 -20.90 2.03
CA ALA A 35 -4.71 -22.19 2.56
C ALA A 35 -5.86 -22.99 3.18
N PHE A 36 -6.69 -22.32 3.98
CA PHE A 36 -7.85 -22.93 4.64
C PHE A 36 -8.84 -23.54 3.64
N PHE A 37 -9.23 -22.81 2.60
CA PHE A 37 -10.21 -23.30 1.62
C PHE A 37 -9.62 -24.23 0.56
N ALA A 38 -8.29 -24.28 0.41
CA ALA A 38 -7.64 -25.17 -0.55
C ALA A 38 -7.48 -26.60 -0.03
N LEU A 39 -7.53 -26.81 1.29
CA LEU A 39 -7.23 -28.10 1.92
C LEU A 39 -8.39 -28.56 2.82
N PRO A 40 -8.82 -29.82 2.70
CA PRO A 40 -9.91 -30.40 3.51
C PRO A 40 -9.55 -30.39 5.00
N VAL A 41 -10.37 -29.78 5.85
CA VAL A 41 -10.11 -29.63 7.29
C VAL A 41 -9.98 -30.99 7.99
N GLU A 42 -10.82 -31.95 7.59
CA GLU A 42 -10.93 -33.29 8.15
C GLU A 42 -9.62 -34.10 8.07
N ASN A 43 -8.72 -33.76 7.15
CA ASN A 43 -7.45 -34.44 6.97
C ASN A 43 -6.30 -33.80 7.76
N PHE A 44 -6.55 -32.65 8.41
CA PHE A 44 -5.52 -31.86 9.09
C PHE A 44 -6.01 -31.39 10.45
N ALA A 45 -5.92 -32.28 11.44
CA ALA A 45 -6.15 -31.95 12.84
C ALA A 45 -5.03 -32.51 13.72
N THR A 46 -4.74 -31.84 14.83
CA THR A 46 -3.86 -32.39 15.87
C THR A 46 -4.53 -33.56 16.59
N THR A 47 -3.77 -34.28 17.43
CA THR A 47 -4.32 -35.34 18.30
C THR A 47 -5.42 -34.84 19.22
N ASP A 48 -5.39 -33.55 19.56
CA ASP A 48 -6.38 -32.89 20.43
C ASP A 48 -7.55 -32.30 19.62
N GLY A 49 -7.60 -32.55 18.31
CA GLY A 49 -8.70 -32.15 17.42
C GLY A 49 -8.61 -30.73 16.87
N GLN A 50 -7.53 -29.98 17.12
CA GLN A 50 -7.35 -28.62 16.59
C GLN A 50 -7.10 -28.67 15.07
N PRO A 51 -7.92 -28.02 14.24
CA PRO A 51 -7.66 -27.87 12.81
C PRO A 51 -6.34 -27.17 12.52
N THR A 52 -5.60 -27.66 11.52
CA THR A 52 -4.27 -27.16 11.10
C THR A 52 -4.08 -27.08 9.58
N ASN A 53 -5.14 -27.26 8.80
CA ASN A 53 -5.09 -27.19 7.33
C ASN A 53 -4.55 -25.84 6.82
N ALA A 54 -4.96 -24.72 7.43
CA ALA A 54 -4.46 -23.39 7.06
C ALA A 54 -2.98 -23.23 7.44
N VAL A 55 -2.55 -23.76 8.59
CA VAL A 55 -1.15 -23.74 9.04
C VAL A 55 -0.25 -24.48 8.04
N TYR A 56 -0.64 -25.71 7.68
CA TYR A 56 0.09 -26.53 6.72
C TYR A 56 0.14 -25.87 5.34
N GLY A 57 -1.02 -25.41 4.83
CA GLY A 57 -1.10 -24.80 3.51
C GLY A 57 -0.31 -23.48 3.43
N PHE A 58 -0.40 -22.63 4.45
CA PHE A 58 0.35 -21.37 4.52
C PHE A 58 1.86 -21.63 4.55
N THR A 59 2.31 -22.54 5.41
CA THR A 59 3.73 -22.88 5.54
C THR A 59 4.27 -23.46 4.23
N SER A 60 3.48 -24.31 3.56
CA SER A 60 3.82 -24.86 2.26
C SER A 60 3.94 -23.77 1.18
N MET A 61 3.02 -22.79 1.16
CA MET A 61 3.12 -21.62 0.26
C MET A 61 4.39 -20.84 0.51
N LEU A 62 4.68 -20.51 1.77
CA LEU A 62 5.87 -19.75 2.15
C LEU A 62 7.14 -20.45 1.68
N ILE A 63 7.27 -21.76 1.94
CA ILE A 63 8.44 -22.55 1.52
C ILE A 63 8.58 -22.55 0.00
N ASN A 64 7.49 -22.75 -0.74
CA ASN A 64 7.51 -22.74 -2.21
C ASN A 64 7.90 -21.36 -2.76
N LEU A 65 7.31 -20.28 -2.23
CA LEU A 65 7.66 -18.91 -2.60
C LEU A 65 9.14 -18.62 -2.37
N VAL A 66 9.68 -18.99 -1.21
CA VAL A 66 11.11 -18.78 -0.90
C VAL A 66 12.00 -19.59 -1.82
N ARG A 67 11.64 -20.85 -2.12
CA ARG A 67 12.39 -21.72 -3.04
C ARG A 67 12.43 -21.15 -4.46
N ASP A 68 11.27 -20.71 -4.96
CA ASP A 68 11.08 -20.37 -6.37
C ASP A 68 11.53 -18.94 -6.67
N GLU A 69 11.24 -17.99 -5.76
CA GLU A 69 11.59 -16.57 -5.95
C GLU A 69 12.97 -16.19 -5.41
N LYS A 70 13.51 -17.01 -4.49
CA LYS A 70 14.81 -16.81 -3.82
C LYS A 70 14.98 -15.38 -3.27
N PRO A 71 14.03 -14.88 -2.46
CA PRO A 71 14.12 -13.54 -1.91
C PRO A 71 15.27 -13.45 -0.90
N THR A 72 15.87 -12.27 -0.82
CA THR A 72 16.86 -11.95 0.22
C THR A 72 16.21 -11.64 1.57
N HIS A 73 14.97 -11.14 1.54
CA HIS A 73 14.22 -10.71 2.70
C HIS A 73 12.76 -11.16 2.54
N VAL A 74 12.13 -11.56 3.64
CA VAL A 74 10.71 -11.95 3.67
C VAL A 74 10.03 -11.21 4.80
N PHE A 75 8.80 -10.76 4.58
CA PHE A 75 7.98 -10.09 5.57
C PHE A 75 6.49 -10.47 5.43
N VAL A 76 5.79 -10.67 6.55
CA VAL A 76 4.35 -10.99 6.55
C VAL A 76 3.54 -9.91 7.27
N ALA A 77 2.52 -9.36 6.60
CA ALA A 77 1.60 -8.40 7.20
C ALA A 77 0.29 -9.08 7.64
N TRP A 78 -0.28 -8.63 8.76
CA TRP A 78 -1.52 -9.15 9.31
C TRP A 78 -2.52 -8.03 9.56
N ASP A 79 -3.76 -8.20 9.10
CA ASP A 79 -4.89 -7.42 9.58
C ASP A 79 -5.09 -7.59 11.10
N ARG A 80 -5.56 -6.52 11.73
CA ARG A 80 -6.03 -6.57 13.11
C ARG A 80 -7.54 -6.40 13.13
N SER A 81 -8.20 -7.11 14.03
CA SER A 81 -9.63 -6.90 14.30
C SER A 81 -9.85 -5.51 14.89
N GLY A 82 -10.88 -4.82 14.42
CA GLY A 82 -11.27 -3.50 14.92
C GLY A 82 -11.75 -2.59 13.80
N PRO A 83 -12.35 -1.44 14.13
CA PRO A 83 -12.65 -0.42 13.13
C PRO A 83 -11.33 0.11 12.53
N THR A 84 -11.32 0.29 11.22
CA THR A 84 -10.25 0.99 10.51
C THR A 84 -10.75 2.38 10.14
N PHE A 85 -9.84 3.27 9.73
CA PHE A 85 -10.24 4.59 9.23
C PHE A 85 -11.22 4.49 8.04
N ARG A 86 -11.18 3.38 7.27
CA ARG A 86 -12.14 3.11 6.19
C ARG A 86 -13.53 2.80 6.73
N THR A 87 -13.64 2.01 7.80
CA THR A 87 -14.92 1.73 8.47
C THR A 87 -15.53 3.00 9.06
N GLU A 88 -14.71 3.93 9.56
CA GLU A 88 -15.17 5.22 10.06
C GLU A 88 -15.74 6.12 8.94
N GLN A 89 -15.12 6.09 7.75
CA GLN A 89 -15.56 6.87 6.59
C GLN A 89 -16.77 6.25 5.86
N TYR A 90 -16.82 4.92 5.77
CA TYR A 90 -17.89 4.17 5.12
C TYR A 90 -18.30 2.97 6.00
N PRO A 91 -19.35 3.13 6.83
CA PRO A 91 -19.77 2.10 7.78
C PRO A 91 -20.15 0.76 7.16
N GLU A 92 -20.53 0.75 5.88
CA GLU A 92 -20.89 -0.45 5.13
C GLU A 92 -19.66 -1.20 4.57
N TYR A 93 -18.45 -0.65 4.70
CA TYR A 93 -17.20 -1.25 4.23
C TYR A 93 -16.99 -2.64 4.83
N LYS A 94 -16.77 -3.65 3.97
CA LYS A 94 -16.62 -5.07 4.35
C LYS A 94 -17.80 -5.63 5.20
N GLY A 95 -18.92 -4.91 5.30
CA GLY A 95 -20.05 -5.25 6.17
C GLY A 95 -20.83 -6.50 5.76
N THR A 96 -20.68 -6.95 4.51
CA THR A 96 -21.28 -8.20 4.00
C THR A 96 -20.34 -9.41 4.06
N ARG A 97 -19.14 -9.28 4.64
CA ARG A 97 -18.23 -10.41 4.79
C ARG A 97 -18.84 -11.41 5.78
N SER A 98 -18.88 -12.68 5.38
CA SER A 98 -19.29 -13.76 6.27
C SER A 98 -18.34 -13.86 7.45
N ALA A 99 -18.87 -14.22 8.62
CA ALA A 99 -18.05 -14.55 9.78
C ALA A 99 -17.03 -15.65 9.41
N SER A 100 -15.83 -15.54 9.96
CA SER A 100 -14.79 -16.56 9.80
C SER A 100 -15.31 -17.93 10.25
N PRO A 101 -15.07 -19.00 9.48
CA PRO A 101 -15.39 -20.36 9.92
C PRO A 101 -14.76 -20.66 11.29
N ASP A 102 -15.48 -21.40 12.13
CA ASP A 102 -15.00 -21.73 13.47
C ASP A 102 -13.72 -22.56 13.42
N GLU A 103 -13.57 -23.40 12.42
CA GLU A 103 -12.39 -24.22 12.19
C GLU A 103 -11.16 -23.40 11.78
N PHE A 104 -11.36 -22.17 11.30
CA PHE A 104 -10.26 -21.25 10.98
C PHE A 104 -9.74 -20.51 12.22
N ARG A 105 -10.59 -20.38 13.25
CA ARG A 105 -10.26 -19.68 14.49
C ARG A 105 -9.06 -20.35 15.18
N GLY A 106 -8.11 -19.53 15.62
CA GLY A 106 -6.87 -20.00 16.26
C GLY A 106 -5.74 -20.38 15.28
N GLN A 107 -6.04 -20.74 14.02
CA GLN A 107 -5.00 -21.12 13.06
C GLN A 107 -4.06 -19.95 12.70
N VAL A 108 -4.55 -18.71 12.69
CA VAL A 108 -3.71 -17.52 12.45
C VAL A 108 -2.64 -17.37 13.54
N ALA A 109 -2.98 -17.61 14.80
CA ALA A 109 -2.01 -17.55 15.90
C ALA A 109 -0.92 -18.63 15.74
N LEU A 110 -1.33 -19.85 15.37
CA LEU A 110 -0.38 -20.93 15.08
C LEU A 110 0.54 -20.61 13.89
N ILE A 111 0.02 -19.95 12.84
CA ILE A 111 0.86 -19.49 11.73
C ILE A 111 1.89 -18.46 12.22
N GLN A 112 1.50 -17.54 13.10
CA GLN A 112 2.43 -16.57 13.68
C GLN A 112 3.51 -17.25 14.53
N GLU A 113 3.17 -18.29 15.29
CA GLU A 113 4.17 -19.11 16.02
C GLU A 113 5.16 -19.79 15.06
N VAL A 114 4.68 -20.36 13.96
CA VAL A 114 5.54 -20.95 12.92
C VAL A 114 6.46 -19.89 12.31
N LEU A 115 5.95 -18.71 11.98
CA LEU A 115 6.77 -17.60 11.46
C LEU A 115 7.84 -17.16 12.46
N GLY A 116 7.49 -17.09 13.75
CA GLY A 116 8.44 -16.82 14.84
C GLY A 116 9.56 -17.87 14.91
N ALA A 117 9.21 -19.16 14.83
CA ALA A 117 10.18 -20.25 14.82
C ALA A 117 11.09 -20.22 13.58
N LEU A 118 10.56 -19.78 12.43
CA LEU A 118 11.31 -19.58 11.20
C LEU A 118 12.08 -18.24 11.17
N THR A 119 11.98 -17.42 12.22
CA THR A 119 12.57 -16.07 12.30
C THR A 119 12.12 -15.13 11.17
N VAL A 120 10.93 -15.35 10.62
CA VAL A 120 10.34 -14.48 9.59
C VAL A 120 9.67 -13.29 10.28
N PRO A 121 10.07 -12.05 10.02
CA PRO A 121 9.44 -10.89 10.62
C PRO A 121 7.99 -10.75 10.14
N HIS A 122 7.09 -10.48 11.09
CA HIS A 122 5.69 -10.26 10.79
C HIS A 122 5.08 -9.23 11.74
N LEU A 123 4.10 -8.45 11.26
CA LEU A 123 3.44 -7.44 12.08
C LEU A 123 1.98 -7.25 11.68
N GLY A 124 1.17 -6.84 12.65
CA GLY A 124 -0.16 -6.28 12.42
C GLY A 124 -0.37 -5.12 13.38
N ILE A 125 -0.86 -4.00 12.86
CA ILE A 125 -1.03 -2.73 13.61
C ILE A 125 -2.53 -2.49 13.79
N GLU A 126 -2.93 -2.09 14.98
CA GLU A 126 -4.33 -1.75 15.25
C GLU A 126 -4.77 -0.53 14.42
N GLY A 127 -5.96 -0.61 13.82
CA GLY A 127 -6.52 0.45 12.98
C GLY A 127 -5.91 0.58 11.58
N ILE A 128 -4.92 -0.25 11.24
CA ILE A 128 -4.23 -0.26 9.93
C ILE A 128 -4.39 -1.65 9.30
N GLU A 129 -4.76 -1.70 8.02
CA GLU A 129 -4.97 -2.97 7.31
C GLU A 129 -3.64 -3.54 6.81
N ALA A 130 -3.63 -4.85 6.48
CA ALA A 130 -2.41 -5.51 6.01
C ALA A 130 -1.88 -4.87 4.71
N ASP A 131 -2.79 -4.51 3.81
CA ASP A 131 -2.49 -3.82 2.55
C ASP A 131 -1.77 -2.48 2.75
N ASP A 132 -2.15 -1.69 3.76
CA ASP A 132 -1.51 -0.43 4.13
C ASP A 132 -0.05 -0.65 4.60
N VAL A 133 0.19 -1.71 5.37
CA VAL A 133 1.53 -2.12 5.80
C VAL A 133 2.36 -2.54 4.60
N LEU A 134 1.81 -3.38 3.73
CA LEU A 134 2.48 -3.85 2.51
C LEU A 134 2.83 -2.69 1.58
N ALA A 135 1.88 -1.78 1.34
CA ALA A 135 2.07 -0.57 0.53
C ALA A 135 3.20 0.31 1.08
N THR A 136 3.21 0.52 2.40
CA THR A 136 4.24 1.32 3.07
C THR A 136 5.63 0.71 2.90
N ILE A 137 5.77 -0.60 3.13
CA ILE A 137 7.06 -1.30 3.02
C ILE A 137 7.51 -1.36 1.55
N ALA A 138 6.61 -1.72 0.63
CA ALA A 138 6.90 -1.80 -0.80
C ALA A 138 7.41 -0.46 -1.35
N THR A 139 6.73 0.64 -1.01
CA THR A 139 7.11 2.00 -1.44
C THR A 139 8.49 2.38 -0.95
N ARG A 140 8.78 2.18 0.35
CA ARG A 140 10.10 2.49 0.91
C ARG A 140 11.20 1.59 0.38
N ALA A 141 10.89 0.33 0.09
CA ALA A 141 11.86 -0.62 -0.45
C ALA A 141 12.24 -0.29 -1.90
N GLN A 142 11.26 0.03 -2.75
CA GLN A 142 11.54 0.42 -4.14
C GLN A 142 12.31 1.73 -4.25
N GLU A 143 12.04 2.72 -3.37
CA GLU A 143 12.80 3.97 -3.28
C GLU A 143 14.29 3.74 -2.95
N ARG A 144 14.58 2.64 -2.24
CA ARG A 144 15.93 2.18 -1.91
C ARG A 144 16.52 1.25 -2.98
N GLY A 145 15.85 1.07 -4.11
CA GLY A 145 16.33 0.26 -5.23
C GLY A 145 16.06 -1.25 -5.12
N ALA A 146 15.30 -1.71 -4.12
CA ALA A 146 14.97 -3.12 -4.00
C ALA A 146 13.94 -3.56 -5.06
N GLU A 147 14.04 -4.82 -5.49
CA GLU A 147 12.95 -5.51 -6.19
C GLU A 147 11.96 -6.03 -5.14
N VAL A 148 10.67 -5.79 -5.35
CA VAL A 148 9.61 -6.17 -4.42
C VAL A 148 8.64 -7.13 -5.08
N LEU A 149 8.37 -8.24 -4.41
CA LEU A 149 7.33 -9.19 -4.75
C LEU A 149 6.26 -9.14 -3.67
N ILE A 150 5.00 -8.88 -4.04
CA ILE A 150 3.87 -8.87 -3.11
C ILE A 150 3.00 -10.08 -3.39
N CYS A 151 2.91 -11.02 -2.46
CA CYS A 151 2.00 -12.16 -2.55
C CYS A 151 0.69 -11.82 -1.84
N SER A 152 -0.33 -11.44 -2.60
CA SER A 152 -1.68 -11.20 -2.09
C SER A 152 -2.72 -11.69 -3.08
N GLY A 153 -3.83 -12.20 -2.54
CA GLY A 153 -5.04 -12.51 -3.28
C GLY A 153 -5.99 -11.34 -3.47
N ASP A 154 -5.65 -10.17 -2.91
CA ASP A 154 -6.40 -8.93 -3.04
C ASP A 154 -6.01 -8.20 -4.32
N ARG A 155 -7.01 -7.75 -5.09
CA ARG A 155 -6.78 -7.05 -6.35
C ARG A 155 -6.40 -5.59 -6.12
N ASP A 156 -6.71 -5.01 -4.97
CA ASP A 156 -6.33 -3.65 -4.65
C ASP A 156 -4.82 -3.47 -4.60
N THR A 157 -4.07 -4.54 -4.32
CA THR A 157 -2.60 -4.53 -4.40
C THR A 157 -2.05 -4.24 -5.80
N PHE A 158 -2.85 -4.37 -6.86
CA PHE A 158 -2.40 -4.02 -8.22
C PHE A 158 -2.05 -2.55 -8.37
N GLN A 159 -2.60 -1.66 -7.53
CA GLN A 159 -2.23 -0.24 -7.52
C GLN A 159 -0.76 0.00 -7.15
N LEU A 160 -0.12 -0.96 -6.49
CA LEU A 160 1.27 -0.89 -6.05
C LEU A 160 2.26 -1.35 -7.13
N VAL A 161 1.77 -1.92 -8.23
CA VAL A 161 2.62 -2.50 -9.27
C VAL A 161 3.41 -1.41 -9.99
N THR A 162 4.71 -1.60 -10.09
CA THR A 162 5.67 -0.72 -10.80
C THR A 162 6.71 -1.59 -11.51
N ASP A 163 7.66 -0.98 -12.20
CA ASP A 163 8.80 -1.70 -12.80
C ASP A 163 9.63 -2.48 -11.77
N ARG A 164 9.55 -2.12 -10.48
CA ARG A 164 10.26 -2.77 -9.37
C ARG A 164 9.35 -3.56 -8.43
N VAL A 165 8.04 -3.38 -8.53
CA VAL A 165 7.05 -4.03 -7.66
C VAL A 165 6.16 -4.93 -8.50
N THR A 166 6.27 -6.24 -8.29
CA THR A 166 5.40 -7.24 -8.95
C THR A 166 4.46 -7.87 -7.94
N VAL A 167 3.16 -7.96 -8.27
CA VAL A 167 2.21 -8.72 -7.44
C VAL A 167 2.15 -10.18 -7.93
N LEU A 168 2.36 -11.12 -7.01
CA LEU A 168 2.17 -12.55 -7.20
C LEU A 168 0.73 -12.89 -6.80
N TYR A 169 -0.16 -12.94 -7.79
CA TYR A 169 -1.60 -13.13 -7.59
C TYR A 169 -1.99 -14.61 -7.71
N PRO A 170 -2.42 -15.29 -6.63
CA PRO A 170 -2.87 -16.67 -6.69
C PRO A 170 -4.20 -16.81 -7.44
N ARG A 171 -4.15 -17.44 -8.62
CA ARG A 171 -5.32 -17.66 -9.48
C ARG A 171 -6.14 -18.86 -9.03
N LYS A 172 -5.50 -20.02 -8.87
CA LYS A 172 -6.14 -21.29 -8.53
C LYS A 172 -5.27 -22.10 -7.59
N GLY A 173 -5.80 -22.39 -6.41
CA GLY A 173 -5.08 -23.14 -5.39
C GLY A 173 -3.80 -22.44 -4.95
N VAL A 174 -2.86 -23.26 -4.51
CA VAL A 174 -1.70 -22.88 -3.69
C VAL A 174 -0.44 -22.62 -4.53
N SER A 175 -0.43 -23.08 -5.80
CA SER A 175 0.77 -23.14 -6.66
C SER A 175 0.67 -22.37 -7.98
N ASP A 176 -0.52 -21.94 -8.42
CA ASP A 176 -0.68 -21.14 -9.64
C ASP A 176 -0.70 -19.63 -9.33
N LEU A 177 0.48 -19.02 -9.36
CA LEU A 177 0.70 -17.59 -9.15
C LEU A 177 0.84 -16.86 -10.49
N ALA A 178 -0.06 -15.93 -10.78
CA ALA A 178 0.11 -15.00 -11.88
C ALA A 178 1.02 -13.83 -11.46
N ARG A 179 2.00 -13.49 -12.29
CA ARG A 179 2.82 -12.30 -12.11
C ARG A 179 2.10 -11.11 -12.72
N MET A 180 1.74 -10.15 -11.88
CA MET A 180 1.11 -8.91 -12.29
C MET A 180 2.18 -7.83 -12.35
N THR A 181 2.77 -7.67 -13.53
CA THR A 181 3.64 -6.53 -13.91
C THR A 181 2.77 -5.38 -14.47
N PRO A 182 3.33 -4.17 -14.69
CA PRO A 182 2.56 -3.08 -15.28
C PRO A 182 1.83 -3.48 -16.56
N GLU A 183 2.51 -4.21 -17.45
CA GLU A 183 1.96 -4.69 -18.72
C GLU A 183 0.84 -5.71 -18.50
N ALA A 184 1.04 -6.65 -17.57
CA ALA A 184 0.03 -7.67 -17.27
C ALA A 184 -1.23 -7.07 -16.64
N VAL A 185 -1.09 -6.02 -15.83
CA VAL A 185 -2.22 -5.26 -15.29
C VAL A 185 -2.94 -4.52 -16.42
N GLU A 186 -2.21 -3.79 -17.26
CA GLU A 186 -2.79 -3.04 -18.36
C GLU A 186 -3.49 -3.93 -19.40
N GLU A 187 -2.88 -5.04 -19.79
CA GLU A 187 -3.48 -6.01 -20.73
C GLU A 187 -4.80 -6.56 -20.20
N LYS A 188 -4.85 -6.88 -18.90
CA LYS A 188 -6.01 -7.53 -18.28
C LYS A 188 -7.13 -6.54 -17.94
N TYR A 189 -6.79 -5.35 -17.48
CA TYR A 189 -7.75 -4.38 -16.93
C TYR A 189 -7.98 -3.17 -17.83
N GLY A 190 -7.16 -2.96 -18.85
CA GLY A 190 -7.26 -1.85 -19.80
C GLY A 190 -6.85 -0.49 -19.23
N VAL A 191 -6.23 -0.48 -18.05
CA VAL A 191 -5.69 0.71 -17.38
C VAL A 191 -4.35 0.36 -16.73
N PRO A 192 -3.40 1.29 -16.66
CA PRO A 192 -2.14 1.05 -15.97
C PRO A 192 -2.35 0.98 -14.44
N PRO A 193 -1.41 0.38 -13.67
CA PRO A 193 -1.51 0.19 -12.22
C PRO A 193 -1.97 1.42 -11.44
N GLU A 194 -1.43 2.60 -11.74
CA GLU A 194 -1.74 3.85 -11.05
C GLU A 194 -3.19 4.33 -11.25
N ARG A 195 -3.87 3.80 -12.26
CA ARG A 195 -5.28 4.05 -12.56
C ARG A 195 -6.19 2.89 -12.15
N TYR A 196 -5.66 1.81 -11.59
CA TYR A 196 -6.47 0.71 -11.09
C TYR A 196 -7.47 1.13 -9.99
N PRO A 197 -7.13 2.01 -9.02
CA PRO A 197 -8.09 2.50 -8.04
C PRO A 197 -9.28 3.25 -8.67
N ASP A 198 -9.03 4.02 -9.74
CA ASP A 198 -10.09 4.71 -10.49
C ASP A 198 -11.04 3.71 -11.13
N LEU A 199 -10.51 2.59 -11.65
CA LEU A 199 -11.29 1.49 -12.20
C LEU A 199 -12.14 0.82 -11.11
N ALA A 200 -11.53 0.48 -9.98
CA ALA A 200 -12.21 -0.15 -8.86
C ALA A 200 -13.35 0.73 -8.31
N ALA A 201 -13.16 2.04 -8.21
CA ALA A 201 -14.19 2.98 -7.76
C ALA A 201 -15.41 3.06 -8.71
N LEU A 202 -15.19 2.90 -10.01
CA LEU A 202 -16.27 2.90 -11.02
C LEU A 202 -16.99 1.57 -11.11
N VAL A 203 -16.26 0.46 -11.06
CA VAL A 203 -16.82 -0.90 -11.19
C VAL A 203 -17.45 -1.37 -9.89
N GLY A 204 -16.88 -0.97 -8.76
CA GLY A 204 -17.19 -1.50 -7.44
C GLY A 204 -16.45 -2.81 -7.15
N GLU A 205 -16.55 -3.23 -5.90
CA GLU A 205 -15.98 -4.47 -5.41
C GLU A 205 -16.91 -5.15 -4.41
N THR A 206 -17.35 -6.35 -4.75
CA THR A 206 -18.31 -7.11 -3.94
C THR A 206 -17.71 -7.60 -2.62
N SER A 207 -16.43 -7.99 -2.59
CA SER A 207 -15.76 -8.48 -1.37
C SER A 207 -15.65 -7.40 -0.28
N ASP A 208 -15.60 -6.14 -0.69
CA ASP A 208 -15.46 -4.97 0.19
C ASP A 208 -16.76 -4.18 0.34
N ASN A 209 -17.85 -4.70 -0.24
CA ASN A 209 -19.16 -4.08 -0.26
C ASN A 209 -19.17 -2.65 -0.84
N LEU A 210 -18.35 -2.45 -1.88
CA LEU A 210 -18.28 -1.21 -2.65
C LEU A 210 -19.18 -1.36 -3.88
N PRO A 211 -20.31 -0.63 -3.98
CA PRO A 211 -21.32 -0.87 -5.01
C PRO A 211 -20.90 -0.43 -6.43
N GLY A 212 -19.89 0.45 -6.54
CA GLY A 212 -19.50 1.06 -7.81
C GLY A 212 -20.61 1.94 -8.42
N VAL A 213 -20.46 2.27 -9.70
CA VAL A 213 -21.47 2.99 -10.48
C VAL A 213 -22.38 1.98 -11.18
N PRO A 214 -23.71 1.99 -10.91
CA PRO A 214 -24.65 1.09 -11.57
C PRO A 214 -24.57 1.12 -13.10
N GLY A 215 -24.41 -0.06 -13.71
CA GLY A 215 -24.33 -0.22 -15.16
C GLY A 215 -22.97 0.08 -15.77
N VAL A 216 -21.94 0.35 -14.96
CA VAL A 216 -20.56 0.51 -15.41
C VAL A 216 -19.78 -0.79 -15.17
N GLY A 217 -19.47 -1.49 -16.25
CA GLY A 217 -18.59 -2.66 -16.20
C GLY A 217 -17.11 -2.30 -16.44
N PRO A 218 -16.17 -3.25 -16.21
CA PRO A 218 -14.73 -2.99 -16.32
C PRO A 218 -14.29 -2.36 -17.64
N LYS A 219 -14.80 -2.86 -18.78
CA LYS A 219 -14.46 -2.32 -20.11
C LYS A 219 -14.93 -0.88 -20.31
N THR A 220 -16.11 -0.55 -19.78
CA THR A 220 -16.67 0.80 -19.87
C THR A 220 -15.90 1.75 -18.98
N ALA A 221 -15.60 1.34 -17.75
CA ALA A 221 -14.80 2.13 -16.80
C ALA A 221 -13.39 2.41 -17.36
N ALA A 222 -12.68 1.39 -17.86
CA ALA A 222 -11.37 1.57 -18.48
C ALA A 222 -11.42 2.58 -19.64
N LYS A 223 -12.38 2.43 -20.55
CA LYS A 223 -12.58 3.37 -21.66
C LYS A 223 -12.79 4.81 -21.18
N TRP A 224 -13.56 5.02 -20.13
CA TRP A 224 -13.81 6.35 -19.58
C TRP A 224 -12.57 6.93 -18.92
N ILE A 225 -11.86 6.15 -18.12
CA ILE A 225 -10.61 6.57 -17.47
C ILE A 225 -9.59 7.01 -18.51
N THR A 226 -9.42 6.24 -19.60
CA THR A 226 -8.52 6.61 -20.70
C THR A 226 -9.00 7.84 -21.46
N ALA A 227 -10.30 7.93 -21.77
CA ALA A 227 -10.85 9.02 -22.58
C ALA A 227 -10.85 10.37 -21.85
N TYR A 228 -11.04 10.37 -20.54
CA TYR A 228 -11.13 11.58 -19.73
C TYR A 228 -9.87 11.83 -18.89
N ASP A 229 -8.87 10.96 -18.94
CA ASP A 229 -7.64 11.04 -18.13
C ASP A 229 -7.92 11.05 -16.62
N GLY A 230 -8.52 9.97 -16.13
CA GLY A 230 -8.71 9.70 -14.70
C GLY A 230 -10.12 9.99 -14.17
N LEU A 231 -10.37 9.48 -12.97
CA LEU A 231 -11.72 9.48 -12.36
C LEU A 231 -12.30 10.89 -12.17
N GLN A 232 -11.50 11.87 -11.73
CA GLN A 232 -11.99 13.22 -11.46
C GLN A 232 -12.62 13.87 -12.70
N ASN A 233 -12.01 13.68 -13.86
CA ASN A 233 -12.51 14.21 -15.12
C ASN A 233 -13.73 13.44 -15.62
N VAL A 234 -13.81 12.13 -15.33
CA VAL A 234 -15.04 11.33 -15.57
C VAL A 234 -16.20 11.88 -14.76
N VAL A 235 -15.99 12.17 -13.47
CA VAL A 235 -17.02 12.77 -12.60
C VAL A 235 -17.43 14.15 -13.10
N ALA A 236 -16.45 15.01 -13.41
CA ALA A 236 -16.71 16.35 -13.92
C ALA A 236 -17.46 16.37 -15.26
N SER A 237 -17.32 15.31 -16.05
CA SER A 237 -17.96 15.16 -17.36
C SER A 237 -19.20 14.26 -17.33
N ALA A 238 -19.69 13.86 -16.15
CA ALA A 238 -20.77 12.88 -15.99
C ALA A 238 -22.02 13.23 -16.82
N ASP A 239 -22.39 14.51 -16.86
CA ASP A 239 -23.55 15.01 -17.62
C ASP A 239 -23.41 14.87 -19.14
N GLN A 240 -22.18 14.75 -19.64
CA GLN A 240 -21.86 14.62 -21.06
C GLN A 240 -21.76 13.15 -21.51
N ILE A 241 -21.67 12.22 -20.56
CA ILE A 241 -21.57 10.79 -20.83
C ILE A 241 -22.94 10.26 -21.26
N LYS A 242 -23.10 10.01 -22.56
CA LYS A 242 -24.33 9.50 -23.16
C LYS A 242 -24.67 8.10 -22.62
N GLY A 243 -25.87 7.92 -22.04
CA GLY A 243 -26.40 6.62 -21.61
C GLY A 243 -27.07 6.64 -20.24
N LYS A 244 -27.59 5.48 -19.78
CA LYS A 244 -28.14 5.35 -18.40
C LYS A 244 -27.06 5.52 -17.33
N ALA A 245 -25.83 5.09 -17.61
CA ALA A 245 -24.72 5.11 -16.66
C ALA A 245 -24.17 6.52 -16.35
N GLY A 246 -24.11 7.42 -17.35
CA GLY A 246 -23.66 8.82 -17.13
C GLY A 246 -24.58 9.63 -16.21
N ARG A 247 -25.89 9.34 -16.23
CA ARG A 247 -26.87 9.94 -15.31
C ARG A 247 -26.76 9.44 -13.87
N THR A 248 -26.15 8.27 -13.64
CA THR A 248 -25.98 7.69 -12.30
C THR A 248 -24.66 8.08 -11.65
N SER A 249 -23.63 8.40 -12.46
CA SER A 249 -22.34 8.95 -12.00
C SER A 249 -22.38 10.45 -11.66
N ALA A 250 -23.50 11.14 -11.94
CA ALA A 250 -23.68 12.53 -11.53
C ALA A 250 -23.79 12.64 -9.99
N PRO A 251 -23.28 13.71 -9.36
CA PRO A 251 -23.25 13.89 -7.90
C PRO A 251 -24.62 13.95 -7.21
N THR A 252 -25.72 13.75 -7.95
CA THR A 252 -27.10 13.73 -7.47
C THR A 252 -27.61 12.32 -7.11
N SER A 253 -26.80 11.27 -7.32
CA SER A 253 -27.11 9.90 -6.91
C SER A 253 -26.82 9.71 -5.41
N PRO A 254 -27.83 9.44 -4.55
CA PRO A 254 -27.65 9.38 -3.09
C PRO A 254 -26.81 8.19 -2.58
N ARG A 255 -26.24 7.38 -3.47
CA ARG A 255 -25.58 6.10 -3.11
C ARG A 255 -24.13 5.98 -3.59
N TRP A 256 -23.60 6.96 -4.32
CA TRP A 256 -22.24 6.91 -4.85
C TRP A 256 -21.45 8.14 -4.42
N SER A 257 -20.37 7.92 -3.66
CA SER A 257 -19.43 8.96 -3.25
C SER A 257 -18.01 8.52 -3.65
N PRO A 258 -17.23 9.35 -4.38
CA PRO A 258 -15.85 9.02 -4.76
C PRO A 258 -14.85 9.11 -3.60
N THR A 259 -15.34 9.31 -2.36
CA THR A 259 -14.53 9.67 -1.19
C THR A 259 -13.82 8.49 -0.54
N VAL A 260 -14.23 7.24 -0.79
CA VAL A 260 -13.52 6.06 -0.28
C VAL A 260 -12.43 5.69 -1.30
N ARG A 261 -11.31 6.39 -1.22
CA ARG A 261 -10.08 6.03 -1.92
C ARG A 261 -9.17 5.30 -0.95
N SER A 262 -8.57 4.18 -1.35
CA SER A 262 -7.55 3.46 -0.58
C SER A 262 -6.27 4.28 -0.33
N THR A 263 -6.17 5.51 -0.87
CA THR A 263 -4.93 6.26 -1.04
C THR A 263 -4.67 7.38 -0.01
N ASP A 264 -5.51 7.57 1.00
CA ASP A 264 -5.31 8.68 1.96
C ASP A 264 -4.12 8.50 2.93
N CYS A 265 -3.40 7.37 2.89
CA CYS A 265 -2.26 7.14 3.79
C CYS A 265 -0.92 7.78 3.37
N CYS A 266 -0.72 8.20 2.12
CA CYS A 266 0.62 8.59 1.65
C CYS A 266 0.96 10.09 1.67
N ALA A 267 0.07 10.98 2.09
CA ALA A 267 0.36 12.42 2.11
C ALA A 267 0.07 13.05 3.48
N THR A 268 1.06 13.02 4.39
CA THR A 268 1.59 14.19 5.13
C THR A 268 2.30 13.78 6.42
N SER A 269 3.63 13.97 6.46
CA SER A 269 4.31 14.38 7.70
C SER A 269 5.63 15.09 7.37
N THR A 270 5.53 16.27 6.78
CA THR A 270 6.63 17.24 6.90
C THR A 270 6.53 17.84 8.30
N SER A 271 7.23 17.26 9.27
CA SER A 271 7.33 17.83 10.62
C SER A 271 7.98 19.22 10.56
N PRO A 272 7.37 20.27 11.12
CA PRO A 272 8.03 21.56 11.24
C PRO A 272 9.09 21.48 12.35
N SER A 273 10.35 21.76 11.99
CA SER A 273 11.46 21.86 12.93
C SER A 273 11.14 22.89 14.01
N ARG A 274 10.90 22.44 15.25
CA ARG A 274 10.79 23.31 16.42
C ARG A 274 12.18 23.83 16.79
N SER A 275 12.44 25.11 16.47
CA SER A 275 13.57 25.85 17.02
C SER A 275 13.36 26.05 18.52
N ARG A 276 14.25 25.46 19.31
CA ARG A 276 14.32 25.50 20.77
C ARG A 276 14.85 26.87 21.21
N THR A 277 13.97 27.80 21.60
CA THR A 277 14.39 29.06 22.23
C THR A 277 14.60 28.86 23.73
N SER A 278 15.86 28.94 24.16
CA SER A 278 16.28 29.02 25.56
C SER A 278 15.83 30.33 26.19
N ARG A 279 15.25 30.23 27.40
CA ARG A 279 14.88 31.35 28.27
C ARG A 279 16.13 32.10 28.73
N GLY A 280 16.18 33.41 28.50
CA GLY A 280 17.15 34.35 29.07
C GLY A 280 16.42 35.56 29.64
N ARG A 281 16.80 35.94 30.87
CA ARG A 281 16.19 36.96 31.76
C ARG A 281 16.20 38.41 31.21
N PRO A 282 15.40 39.32 31.78
CA PRO A 282 15.20 40.67 31.27
C PRO A 282 16.22 41.67 31.82
N SER A 283 16.68 42.60 30.99
CA SER A 283 17.24 43.88 31.46
C SER A 283 17.11 45.00 30.41
N THR A 284 16.43 46.06 30.85
CA THR A 284 16.66 47.49 30.56
C THR A 284 16.58 48.04 29.13
N ALA A 285 15.58 48.91 28.95
CA ALA A 285 15.35 49.95 27.97
C ALA A 285 16.57 50.52 27.19
N ARG A 286 16.40 50.63 25.86
CA ARG A 286 16.74 51.87 25.13
C ARG A 286 15.96 52.00 23.82
N ARG A 287 15.50 53.22 23.59
CA ARG A 287 14.77 53.78 22.44
C ARG A 287 15.66 53.81 21.19
N SER A 288 15.16 53.42 20.00
CA SER A 288 15.17 54.29 18.80
C SER A 288 14.68 53.58 17.51
N THR A 289 13.81 54.31 16.81
CA THR A 289 13.63 54.44 15.34
C THR A 289 13.18 53.25 14.47
N ARG A 290 11.91 53.36 14.06
CA ARG A 290 11.31 53.08 12.74
C ARG A 290 12.28 52.70 11.61
N SER A 291 11.94 51.64 10.87
CA SER A 291 11.54 51.79 9.46
C SER A 291 10.60 50.66 9.06
N SER A 292 9.51 51.05 8.41
CA SER A 292 8.42 50.24 7.92
C SER A 292 8.68 49.89 6.46
N THR A 293 8.44 48.64 6.04
CA THR A 293 7.81 48.40 4.73
C THR A 293 7.05 47.07 4.76
N ARG A 294 5.78 47.16 4.39
CA ARG A 294 4.82 46.08 4.20
C ARG A 294 4.57 46.01 2.70
N CYS A 295 4.56 44.82 2.10
CA CYS A 295 3.93 44.52 0.80
C CYS A 295 3.55 43.03 0.87
N SER A 296 2.29 42.67 1.12
CA SER A 296 1.14 42.63 0.21
C SER A 296 1.27 41.58 -0.91
N SER A 297 0.46 40.54 -0.73
CA SER A 297 -0.04 39.54 -1.66
C SER A 297 -0.50 40.09 -3.02
N GLY A 298 -0.25 39.33 -4.10
CA GLY A 298 -1.06 39.41 -5.32
C GLY A 298 -0.39 39.00 -6.64
N CYS A 299 -0.78 37.82 -7.14
CA CYS A 299 -1.10 37.49 -8.54
C CYS A 299 -0.02 37.31 -9.63
N CYS A 300 -0.40 36.36 -10.51
CA CYS A 300 0.01 36.10 -11.89
C CYS A 300 1.38 35.40 -12.08
N ALA A 301 1.60 34.54 -13.06
CA ALA A 301 0.83 33.76 -14.04
C ALA A 301 1.94 33.13 -14.93
N THR A 302 1.67 31.99 -15.58
CA THR A 302 2.27 31.59 -16.87
C THR A 302 3.80 31.54 -17.04
N GLY A 303 4.29 30.40 -17.54
CA GLY A 303 5.38 30.42 -18.52
C GLY A 303 6.61 29.60 -18.15
N CYS A 304 6.83 28.59 -18.98
CA CYS A 304 8.10 27.89 -19.18
C CYS A 304 9.34 28.78 -18.98
N CYS A 305 10.28 28.31 -18.17
CA CYS A 305 11.69 28.64 -18.34
C CYS A 305 12.52 27.36 -18.20
N ARG A 306 12.97 26.85 -19.35
CA ARG A 306 14.13 25.96 -19.47
C ARG A 306 15.33 26.64 -18.80
N CYS A 307 16.10 25.89 -18.01
CA CYS A 307 17.50 26.18 -17.77
C CYS A 307 18.29 24.87 -17.88
N SER A 308 19.09 24.77 -18.95
CA SER A 308 20.12 23.75 -19.13
C SER A 308 21.45 24.25 -18.51
N PRO A 309 22.43 23.35 -18.27
CA PRO A 309 23.44 23.52 -17.24
C PRO A 309 24.63 24.39 -17.67
N ARG A 310 25.23 25.12 -16.72
CA ARG A 310 26.54 25.75 -16.91
C ARG A 310 27.66 24.76 -16.62
N THR A 311 28.52 24.64 -17.62
CA THR A 311 29.80 23.96 -17.70
C THR A 311 30.90 24.69 -16.92
N THR A 312 31.89 23.91 -16.45
CA THR A 312 33.38 24.05 -16.59
C THR A 312 34.12 23.58 -15.31
N PRO A 313 35.42 23.20 -15.35
CA PRO A 313 36.20 22.52 -16.39
C PRO A 313 36.96 21.26 -15.88
N ARG A 314 37.42 20.42 -16.81
CA ARG A 314 38.36 19.29 -16.59
C ARG A 314 39.81 19.77 -16.35
N PRO A 315 40.65 18.94 -15.72
CA PRO A 315 42.02 18.76 -16.18
C PRO A 315 42.34 17.33 -16.70
N SER A 316 43.11 17.35 -17.79
CA SER A 316 43.99 16.35 -18.44
C SER A 316 44.23 14.98 -17.76
N ARG A 317 43.92 13.87 -18.46
CA ARG A 317 44.85 12.97 -19.20
C ARG A 317 45.91 12.26 -18.34
N TRP A 318 45.78 10.94 -18.20
CA TRP A 318 46.86 9.96 -18.39
C TRP A 318 46.27 8.68 -19.02
N ARG A 319 46.92 8.18 -20.07
CA ARG A 319 46.63 6.93 -20.79
C ARG A 319 47.98 6.25 -21.01
N ALA A 320 48.11 4.99 -20.59
CA ALA A 320 49.05 3.98 -21.11
C ALA A 320 48.63 2.65 -20.45
N SER A 321 47.98 1.71 -21.14
CA SER A 321 48.54 0.67 -22.02
C SER A 321 49.57 -0.26 -21.34
N ARG A 322 49.12 -1.41 -20.86
CA ARG A 322 49.42 -2.77 -21.36
C ARG A 322 48.53 -3.77 -20.65
#